data_AF-A0A7K8LJW5-F1
#
_entry.id   AF-A0A7K8LJW5-F1
#
_cell.length_a   1.000
_cell.length_b   1.000
_cell.length_c   1.000
_cell.angle_alpha   90.00
_cell.angle_beta   90.00
_cell.angle_gamma   90.00
#
_symmetry.space_group_name_H-M   'P 1'
#
loop_
_entity.id
_entity.type
_entity.pdbx_description
1 polymer ?
#
loop_
_entity_poly.entity_id
_entity_poly.type
_entity_poly.pdbx_seq_one_letter_code
_entity_poly.pdbx_strand_id
1 'polypeptide(L)'
;MVKFYTCFPMSLDGNQLCISMEPQYGTVKDEEAIFTGIIKESDPKVNTENIHHRFVHLGNLPDDGYRELEAVCVGLRFGKVDNYVVLKNKNKAILQLDSAKSAKSMHSFLKQYPYNMGEHTLTCSLSPSAGSAE
;
A
#
# COMPACT_ATOMS: atom_id res chain seq x y z
N MET A 1 -5.34 -18.31 11.17
CA MET A 1 -6.73 -17.99 11.53
C MET A 1 -7.74 -18.85 10.78
N VAL A 2 -7.77 -18.89 9.44
CA VAL A 2 -8.73 -19.73 8.65
C VAL A 2 -8.69 -21.22 9.05
N LYS A 3 -7.50 -21.81 9.21
CA LYS A 3 -7.33 -23.20 9.69
C LYS A 3 -7.95 -23.50 11.06
N PHE A 4 -8.11 -22.47 11.90
CA PHE A 4 -8.73 -22.65 13.22
C PHE A 4 -10.22 -22.94 13.06
N TYR A 5 -10.91 -22.16 12.23
CA TYR A 5 -12.36 -22.31 12.02
C TYR A 5 -12.74 -23.52 11.17
N THR A 6 -11.80 -24.08 10.39
CA THR A 6 -11.98 -25.39 9.76
C THR A 6 -11.89 -26.54 10.76
N CYS A 7 -11.14 -26.38 11.85
CA CYS A 7 -11.03 -27.39 12.91
C CYS A 7 -12.04 -27.19 14.04
N PHE A 8 -12.49 -25.95 14.26
CA PHE A 8 -13.40 -25.54 15.32
C PHE A 8 -14.54 -24.71 14.71
N PRO A 9 -15.58 -25.37 14.17
CA PRO A 9 -16.69 -24.69 13.53
C PRO A 9 -17.50 -23.88 14.54
N MET A 10 -17.81 -22.63 14.21
CA MET A 10 -18.68 -21.76 15.00
C MET A 10 -20.02 -21.59 14.32
N SER A 11 -21.09 -21.43 15.11
CA SER A 11 -22.43 -21.16 14.61
C SER A 11 -22.94 -19.81 15.12
N LEU A 12 -23.63 -19.06 14.28
CA LEU A 12 -24.36 -17.85 14.62
C LEU A 12 -25.84 -18.09 14.30
N ASP A 13 -26.70 -18.04 15.32
CA ASP A 13 -28.15 -18.27 15.18
C ASP A 13 -28.49 -19.61 14.49
N GLY A 14 -27.76 -20.68 14.85
CA GLY A 14 -27.94 -22.01 14.25
C GLY A 14 -27.28 -22.20 12.87
N ASN A 15 -26.76 -21.14 12.24
CA ASN A 15 -26.03 -21.23 10.98
C ASN A 15 -24.52 -21.34 11.21
N GLN A 16 -23.88 -22.37 10.65
CA GLN A 16 -22.44 -22.55 10.74
C GLN A 16 -21.71 -21.49 9.89
N LEU A 17 -20.81 -20.74 10.51
CA LEU A 17 -19.97 -19.77 9.82
C LEU A 17 -18.98 -20.50 8.92
N CYS A 18 -18.96 -20.15 7.63
CA CYS A 18 -17.96 -20.60 6.68
C CYS A 18 -16.92 -19.49 6.48
N ILE A 19 -15.66 -19.78 6.80
CA ILE A 19 -14.54 -18.86 6.60
C ILE A 19 -13.57 -19.53 5.63
N SER A 20 -13.44 -18.95 4.45
CA SER A 20 -12.48 -19.33 3.42
C SER A 20 -11.45 -18.21 3.21
N MET A 21 -10.24 -18.57 2.79
CA MET A 21 -9.28 -17.60 2.30
C MET A 21 -9.53 -17.39 0.82
N GLU A 22 -9.79 -16.14 0.39
CA GLU A 22 -9.91 -15.85 -1.04
C GLU A 22 -8.54 -16.11 -1.70
N PRO A 23 -8.46 -16.88 -2.79
CA PRO A 23 -7.18 -17.30 -3.38
C PRO A 23 -6.28 -16.11 -3.75
N GLN A 24 -6.89 -14.99 -4.14
CA GLN A 24 -6.20 -13.76 -4.52
C GLN A 24 -5.51 -13.03 -3.34
N TYR A 25 -5.85 -13.36 -2.08
CA TYR A 25 -5.25 -12.77 -0.88
C TYR A 25 -4.42 -13.78 -0.06
N GLY A 26 -4.10 -14.95 -0.62
CA GLY A 26 -3.36 -15.98 0.08
C GLY A 26 -1.90 -15.63 0.41
N THR A 27 -1.35 -14.60 -0.24
CA THR A 27 -0.02 -14.07 0.05
C THR A 27 -0.03 -12.54 -0.02
N VAL A 28 0.66 -11.88 0.92
CA VAL A 28 0.96 -10.43 0.85
C VAL A 28 2.27 -10.19 0.08
N LYS A 29 2.63 -11.09 -0.84
CA LYS A 29 3.88 -10.94 -1.61
C LYS A 29 3.77 -9.79 -2.60
N ASP A 30 2.62 -9.67 -3.25
CA ASP A 30 2.35 -8.61 -4.21
C ASP A 30 1.52 -7.49 -3.54
N GLU A 31 2.24 -6.55 -2.94
CA GLU A 31 1.68 -5.42 -2.20
C GLU A 31 0.88 -4.49 -3.12
N GLU A 32 1.34 -4.32 -4.36
CA GLU A 32 0.69 -3.47 -5.35
C GLU A 32 -0.57 -4.10 -5.93
N ALA A 33 -0.59 -5.42 -6.16
CA ALA A 33 -1.80 -6.11 -6.61
C ALA A 33 -2.92 -6.01 -5.56
N ILE A 34 -2.58 -6.15 -4.27
CA ILE A 34 -3.55 -5.98 -3.18
C ILE A 34 -4.06 -4.54 -3.16
N PHE A 35 -3.16 -3.55 -3.20
CA PHE A 35 -3.54 -2.14 -3.18
C PHE A 35 -4.41 -1.77 -4.38
N THR A 36 -4.05 -2.24 -5.57
CA THR A 36 -4.81 -2.06 -6.81
C THR A 36 -6.19 -2.71 -6.74
N GLY A 37 -6.27 -3.90 -6.12
CA GLY A 37 -7.55 -4.58 -5.86
C GLY A 37 -8.49 -3.76 -4.99
N ILE A 38 -7.98 -3.18 -3.89
CA ILE A 38 -8.75 -2.33 -2.98
C ILE A 38 -9.23 -1.04 -3.70
N ILE A 39 -8.36 -0.43 -4.51
CA ILE A 39 -8.72 0.75 -5.31
C ILE A 39 -9.84 0.41 -6.30
N LYS A 40 -9.75 -0.73 -6.99
CA LYS A 40 -10.76 -1.18 -7.96
C LYS A 40 -12.10 -1.54 -7.32
N GLU A 41 -12.07 -2.09 -6.10
CA GLU A 41 -13.28 -2.36 -5.32
C GLU A 41 -13.99 -1.06 -4.92
N SER A 42 -13.21 -0.02 -4.59
CA SER A 42 -13.73 1.30 -4.19
C SER A 42 -14.25 2.11 -5.39
N ASP A 43 -13.57 2.04 -6.53
CA ASP A 43 -14.00 2.66 -7.80
C ASP A 43 -13.83 1.68 -8.97
N PRO A 44 -14.90 0.98 -9.38
CA PRO A 44 -14.82 -0.02 -10.45
C PRO A 44 -14.54 0.56 -11.83
N LYS A 45 -14.61 1.89 -12.00
CA LYS A 45 -14.32 2.56 -13.29
C LYS A 45 -12.83 2.92 -13.45
N VAL A 46 -12.02 2.73 -12.41
CA VAL A 46 -10.61 3.07 -12.43
C VAL A 46 -9.85 2.15 -13.42
N ASN A 47 -9.04 2.76 -14.31
CA ASN A 47 -8.18 2.00 -15.19
C ASN A 47 -6.93 1.52 -14.42
N THR A 48 -6.97 0.29 -13.89
CA THR A 48 -5.92 -0.31 -13.07
C THR A 48 -4.63 -0.61 -13.83
N GLU A 49 -4.66 -0.79 -15.16
CA GLU A 49 -3.50 -1.23 -15.94
C GLU A 49 -2.37 -0.20 -15.96
N ASN A 50 -2.71 1.08 -15.76
CA ASN A 50 -1.76 2.18 -15.85
C ASN A 50 -1.71 3.01 -14.56
N ILE A 51 -2.07 2.46 -13.39
CA ILE A 51 -1.99 3.26 -12.15
C ILE A 51 -0.63 3.19 -11.47
N HIS A 52 0.13 2.12 -11.72
CA HIS A 52 1.41 1.82 -11.08
C HIS A 52 2.45 2.94 -11.25
N HIS A 53 2.45 3.66 -12.38
CA HIS A 53 3.38 4.77 -12.58
C HIS A 53 3.13 5.96 -11.65
N ARG A 54 1.99 5.99 -10.96
CA ARG A 54 1.60 7.01 -9.97
C ARG A 54 1.89 6.57 -8.54
N PHE A 55 2.35 5.34 -8.34
CA PHE A 55 2.63 4.79 -7.02
C PHE A 55 4.03 5.20 -6.54
N VAL A 56 4.09 5.58 -5.27
CA VAL A 56 5.32 5.80 -4.53
C VAL A 56 5.29 4.94 -3.28
N HIS A 57 6.36 4.18 -3.09
CA HIS A 57 6.58 3.37 -1.90
C HIS A 57 7.42 4.16 -0.91
N LEU A 58 6.88 4.32 0.28
CA LEU A 58 7.61 4.75 1.46
C LEU A 58 7.95 3.50 2.28
N GLY A 59 9.20 3.34 2.66
CA GLY A 59 9.65 2.26 3.54
C GLY A 59 10.39 2.79 4.75
N ASN A 60 10.76 1.89 5.65
CA ASN A 60 11.40 2.23 6.93
C ASN A 60 10.52 3.16 7.80
N LEU A 61 9.19 2.97 7.76
CA LEU A 61 8.29 3.69 8.66
C LEU A 61 8.48 3.17 10.10
N PRO A 62 8.40 4.04 11.13
CA PRO A 62 8.46 3.61 12.52
C PRO A 62 7.40 2.56 12.85
N ASP A 63 7.67 1.67 13.82
CA ASP A 63 6.67 0.71 14.31
C ASP A 63 5.49 1.41 15.02
N ASP A 64 5.79 2.49 15.73
CA ASP A 64 4.83 3.33 16.46
C ASP A 64 5.24 4.82 16.45
N GLY A 65 4.51 5.65 17.19
CA GLY A 65 4.90 7.05 17.42
C GLY A 65 4.62 8.03 16.27
N TYR A 66 4.17 7.56 15.10
CA TYR A 66 3.71 8.42 14.00
C TYR A 66 2.21 8.26 13.72
N ARG A 67 1.60 9.30 13.17
CA ARG A 67 0.23 9.24 12.66
C ARG A 67 0.26 8.83 11.20
N GLU A 68 -0.63 7.95 10.77
CA GLU A 68 -0.77 7.57 9.36
C GLU A 68 -0.90 8.80 8.41
N LEU A 69 -1.58 9.84 8.88
CA LEU A 69 -1.70 11.12 8.18
C LEU A 69 -0.33 11.75 7.86
N GLU A 70 0.68 11.54 8.70
CA GLU A 70 2.03 12.08 8.48
C GLU A 70 2.66 11.50 7.21
N ALA A 71 2.47 10.19 6.95
CA ALA A 71 2.94 9.55 5.71
C ALA A 71 2.22 10.10 4.48
N VAL A 72 0.91 10.38 4.61
CA VAL A 72 0.12 11.02 3.55
C VAL A 72 0.60 12.46 3.30
N CYS A 73 0.90 13.21 4.35
CA CYS A 73 1.42 14.59 4.25
C CYS A 73 2.73 14.67 3.49
N VAL A 74 3.59 13.64 3.53
CA VAL A 74 4.80 13.58 2.70
C VAL A 74 4.43 13.67 1.21
N GLY A 75 3.45 12.88 0.77
CA GLY A 75 2.98 12.85 -0.63
C GLY A 75 2.24 14.14 -1.04
N LEU A 76 1.44 14.71 -0.14
CA LEU A 76 0.68 15.95 -0.39
C LEU A 76 1.57 17.16 -0.75
N ARG A 77 2.87 17.13 -0.41
CA ARG A 77 3.83 18.17 -0.82
C ARG A 77 4.13 18.17 -2.33
N PHE A 78 3.83 17.08 -3.04
CA PHE A 78 4.19 16.88 -4.45
C PHE A 78 2.99 16.79 -5.40
N GLY A 79 1.81 16.47 -4.87
CA GLY A 79 0.57 16.34 -5.63
C GLY A 79 -0.55 15.82 -4.75
N LYS A 80 -1.77 15.75 -5.30
CA LYS A 80 -2.89 15.14 -4.56
C LYS A 80 -2.60 13.65 -4.36
N VAL A 81 -2.89 13.14 -3.17
CA VAL A 81 -2.88 11.70 -2.87
C VAL A 81 -4.30 11.18 -3.09
N ASP A 82 -4.51 10.37 -4.12
CA ASP A 82 -5.83 9.83 -4.45
C ASP A 82 -6.20 8.64 -3.55
N ASN A 83 -5.24 7.73 -3.34
CA ASN A 83 -5.38 6.55 -2.50
C ASN A 83 -4.08 6.29 -1.75
N TYR A 84 -4.15 5.64 -0.59
CA TYR A 84 -2.97 5.19 0.14
C TYR A 84 -3.27 3.93 0.95
N VAL A 85 -2.20 3.20 1.29
CA VAL A 85 -2.26 2.07 2.23
C VAL A 85 -0.99 2.06 3.08
N VAL A 86 -1.16 1.79 4.38
CA VAL A 86 -0.04 1.57 5.31
C VAL A 86 0.01 0.11 5.73
N LEU A 87 1.13 -0.55 5.40
CA LEU A 87 1.43 -1.92 5.80
C LEU A 87 2.33 -1.89 7.04
N LYS A 88 1.72 -1.71 8.22
CA LYS A 88 2.44 -1.56 9.50
C LYS A 88 3.41 -2.70 9.78
N ASN A 89 2.98 -3.94 9.57
CA ASN A 89 3.80 -5.15 9.77
C ASN A 89 5.01 -5.26 8.82
N LYS A 90 5.12 -4.38 7.83
CA LYS A 90 6.24 -4.29 6.90
C LYS A 90 6.94 -2.94 6.93
N ASN A 91 6.53 -2.03 7.82
CA ASN A 91 7.08 -0.68 7.93
C ASN A 91 7.07 0.05 6.57
N LYS A 92 5.97 -0.10 5.83
CA LYS A 92 5.80 0.43 4.46
C LYS A 92 4.47 1.17 4.30
N ALA A 93 4.45 2.12 3.37
CA ALA A 93 3.24 2.71 2.83
C ALA A 93 3.34 2.83 1.30
N ILE A 94 2.20 2.67 0.62
CA ILE A 94 2.09 2.92 -0.82
C ILE A 94 1.14 4.10 -1.00
N LEU A 95 1.59 5.13 -1.70
CA LEU A 95 0.80 6.31 -2.03
C LEU A 95 0.53 6.32 -3.53
N GLN A 96 -0.73 6.47 -3.93
CA GLN A 96 -1.09 6.82 -5.30
C GLN A 96 -1.20 8.34 -5.42
N LEU A 97 -0.28 8.96 -6.16
CA LEU A 97 -0.40 10.37 -6.50
C LEU A 97 -1.31 10.60 -7.70
N ASP A 98 -1.74 11.84 -7.89
CA ASP A 98 -2.55 12.28 -9.03
C ASP A 98 -1.89 12.02 -10.39
N SER A 99 -0.56 12.13 -10.48
CA SER A 99 0.19 11.99 -11.72
C SER A 99 1.55 11.29 -11.59
N ALA A 100 2.01 10.70 -12.69
CA ALA A 100 3.37 10.14 -12.81
C ALA A 100 4.46 11.16 -12.48
N LYS A 101 4.21 12.43 -12.86
CA LYS A 101 5.15 13.54 -12.65
C LYS A 101 5.30 13.84 -11.16
N SER A 102 4.19 13.86 -10.43
CA SER A 102 4.17 14.04 -8.98
C SER A 102 4.95 12.91 -8.30
N ALA A 103 4.72 11.66 -8.71
CA ALA A 103 5.43 10.50 -8.15
C ALA A 103 6.95 10.58 -8.38
N LYS A 104 7.38 10.88 -9.61
CA LYS A 104 8.80 11.08 -9.96
C LYS A 104 9.43 12.27 -9.23
N SER A 105 8.67 13.35 -9.04
CA SER A 105 9.12 14.54 -8.29
C SER A 105 9.36 14.21 -6.83
N MET A 106 8.42 13.50 -6.19
CA MET A 106 8.54 13.04 -4.81
C MET A 106 9.78 12.15 -4.63
N HIS A 107 9.94 11.14 -5.47
CA HIS A 107 11.09 10.23 -5.41
C HIS A 107 12.42 10.98 -5.58
N SER A 108 12.52 11.86 -6.58
CA SER A 108 13.75 12.63 -6.84
C SER A 108 14.08 13.56 -5.67
N PHE A 109 13.06 14.22 -5.11
CA PHE A 109 13.25 15.14 -3.99
C PHE A 109 13.69 14.41 -2.73
N LEU A 110 13.00 13.32 -2.34
CA LEU A 110 13.33 12.57 -1.11
C LEU A 110 14.67 11.85 -1.19
N LYS A 111 15.12 11.51 -2.41
CA LYS A 111 16.47 10.99 -2.64
C LYS A 111 17.55 12.04 -2.36
N GLN A 112 17.27 13.32 -2.62
CA GLN A 112 18.20 14.42 -2.36
C GLN A 112 18.08 14.98 -0.93
N TYR A 113 16.86 14.97 -0.39
CA TYR A 113 16.51 15.49 0.93
C TYR A 113 15.79 14.40 1.72
N PRO A 114 16.54 13.55 2.45
CA PRO A 114 15.97 12.49 3.25
C PRO A 114 14.96 13.02 4.27
N TYR A 115 13.85 12.31 4.44
CA TYR A 115 12.80 12.69 5.39
C TYR A 115 12.82 11.76 6.59
N ASN A 116 12.91 12.35 7.79
CA ASN A 116 12.93 11.62 9.04
C ASN A 116 11.53 11.64 9.69
N MET A 117 11.07 10.46 10.11
CA MET A 117 9.93 10.28 11.00
C MET A 117 10.45 9.73 12.33
N GLY A 118 10.57 10.61 13.32
CA GLY A 118 11.33 10.31 14.53
C GLY A 118 12.78 9.94 14.20
N GLU A 119 13.24 8.81 14.73
CA GLU A 119 14.59 8.29 14.51
C GLU A 119 14.74 7.53 13.17
N HIS A 120 13.68 7.39 12.38
CA HIS A 120 13.68 6.62 11.14
C HIS A 120 13.76 7.53 9.91
N THR A 121 14.80 7.37 9.11
CA THR A 121 14.86 7.98 7.78
C THR A 121 14.05 7.14 6.80
N LEU A 122 13.00 7.72 6.20
CA LEU A 122 12.17 7.02 5.24
C LEU A 122 12.96 6.67 3.99
N THR A 123 12.74 5.46 3.47
CA THR A 123 13.14 5.10 2.11
C THR A 123 12.03 5.46 1.14
N CYS A 124 12.39 5.86 -0.08
CA CYS A 124 11.43 6.20 -1.11
C CYS A 124 11.80 5.49 -2.41
N SER A 125 10.84 4.77 -3.02
CA SER A 125 11.03 4.15 -4.33
C SER A 125 9.77 4.27 -5.19
N LEU A 126 9.95 4.29 -6.49
CA LEU A 126 8.83 4.18 -7.44
C LEU A 126 8.44 2.71 -7.61
N SER A 127 7.23 2.47 -8.10
CA SER A 127 6.86 1.14 -8.57
C SER A 127 7.86 0.64 -9.62
N PRO A 128 8.32 -0.61 -9.52
CA PRO A 128 9.11 -1.22 -10.58
C PRO A 128 8.22 -1.30 -11.82
N SER A 129 8.46 -0.41 -12.78
CA SER A 129 7.94 -0.59 -14.13
C SER A 129 8.40 -1.98 -14.60
N ALA A 130 7.54 -2.74 -15.28
CA ALA A 130 7.89 -3.99 -15.96
C ALA A 130 8.85 -3.75 -17.16
N GLY A 131 9.95 -3.04 -16.89
CA GLY A 131 10.92 -2.49 -17.83
C GLY A 131 12.20 -2.16 -17.09
N SER A 132 12.80 -3.17 -16.48
CA SER A 132 14.23 -3.21 -16.16
C SER A 132 14.70 -4.65 -16.41
N ALA A 133 14.51 -5.07 -17.65
CA ALA A 133 15.33 -6.10 -18.27
C ALA A 133 16.16 -5.35 -19.32
N GLU A 134 17.36 -4.95 -18.92
CA GLU A 134 18.45 -4.60 -19.83
C GLU A 134 19.66 -5.41 -19.38
#